data_AF-A0A6C0DZ63-F1
#
_entry.id   AF-A0A6C0DZ63-F1
#
_cell.length_a   1.000
_cell.length_b   1.000
_cell.length_c   1.000
_cell.angle_alpha   90.00
_cell.angle_beta   90.00
_cell.angle_gamma   90.00
#
_symmetry.space_group_name_H-M   'P 1'
#
loop_
_entity.id
_entity.type
_entity.pdbx_description
1 polymer ?
#
loop_
_entity_poly.entity_id
_entity_poly.type
_entity_poly.pdbx_seq_one_letter_code
_entity_poly.pdbx_strand_id
1 'polypeptide(L)'
;MNGNIFGDIVENMRKKHLAIIQESYMHYAIFFVKNKIIAVGECFKIKHHKKHSIHAEHAGLRNFIKITSYKKIVDKHDKINILVLRFSKNGMLNNSRPCENCIVRLLKCNLNIDKIYYSDYVGNICYEKLDEMYDNPLTKISSGFRKKY
;
A
#
# COMPACT_ATOMS: atom_id res chain seq x y z
N MET A 1 -1.25 -23.56 -0.15
CA MET A 1 -2.49 -23.16 0.55
C MET A 1 -2.23 -21.84 1.28
N ASN A 2 -2.57 -20.70 0.67
CA ASN A 2 -2.40 -19.34 1.25
C ASN A 2 -3.77 -18.65 1.46
N GLY A 3 -4.83 -19.45 1.63
CA GLY A 3 -6.21 -19.02 1.38
C GLY A 3 -6.88 -18.12 2.43
N ASN A 4 -6.32 -17.93 3.63
CA ASN A 4 -7.05 -17.22 4.71
C ASN A 4 -6.40 -15.93 5.22
N ILE A 5 -5.07 -15.77 5.08
CA ILE A 5 -4.38 -14.63 5.71
C ILE A 5 -4.81 -13.27 5.13
N PHE A 6 -5.00 -13.19 3.81
CA PHE A 6 -5.46 -11.95 3.19
C PHE A 6 -6.92 -11.66 3.49
N GLY A 7 -7.77 -12.69 3.58
CA GLY A 7 -9.17 -12.55 3.98
C GLY A 7 -9.28 -11.92 5.38
N ASP A 8 -8.56 -12.50 6.34
CA ASP A 8 -8.54 -12.00 7.73
C ASP A 8 -7.99 -10.56 7.82
N ILE A 9 -6.91 -10.25 7.08
CA ILE A 9 -6.35 -8.89 7.05
C ILE A 9 -7.35 -7.90 6.44
N VAL A 10 -7.96 -8.24 5.31
CA VAL A 10 -8.94 -7.37 4.64
C VAL A 10 -10.14 -7.11 5.55
N GLU A 11 -10.66 -8.15 6.21
CA GLU A 11 -11.83 -8.01 7.09
C GLU A 11 -11.50 -7.20 8.34
N ASN A 12 -10.33 -7.41 8.95
CA ASN A 12 -9.89 -6.59 10.09
C ASN A 12 -9.72 -5.11 9.70
N MET A 13 -9.14 -4.84 8.54
CA MET A 13 -8.99 -3.47 8.04
C MET A 13 -10.33 -2.84 7.66
N ARG A 14 -11.28 -3.62 7.11
CA ARG A 14 -12.64 -3.18 6.83
C ARG A 14 -13.37 -2.80 8.12
N LYS A 15 -13.32 -3.64 9.16
CA LYS A 15 -13.93 -3.34 10.46
C LYS A 15 -13.36 -2.07 11.07
N LYS A 16 -12.02 -1.91 11.03
CA LYS A 16 -11.36 -0.67 11.47
C LYS A 16 -11.82 0.55 10.67
N HIS A 17 -12.00 0.40 9.36
CA HIS A 17 -12.49 1.48 8.50
C HIS A 17 -13.93 1.88 8.85
N LEU A 18 -14.85 0.90 8.98
CA LEU A 18 -16.27 1.14 9.28
C LEU A 18 -16.51 1.70 10.68
N ALA A 19 -15.64 1.38 11.64
CA ALA A 19 -15.72 1.91 13.01
C ALA A 19 -15.41 3.41 13.11
N ILE A 20 -14.66 3.95 12.15
CA ILE A 20 -14.39 5.38 12.05
C ILE A 20 -15.47 5.94 11.13
N ILE A 21 -16.33 6.84 11.61
CA ILE A 21 -17.33 7.54 10.77
C ILE A 21 -16.57 8.36 9.73
N GLN A 22 -16.19 7.75 8.61
CA GLN A 22 -15.34 8.36 7.61
C GLN A 22 -16.15 8.83 6.42
N GLU A 23 -16.08 10.13 6.19
CA GLU A 23 -16.66 10.78 5.02
C GLU A 23 -15.83 10.55 3.73
N SER A 24 -14.76 9.74 3.77
CA SER A 24 -13.83 9.58 2.65
C SER A 24 -13.27 8.18 2.48
N TYR A 25 -12.71 7.92 1.30
CA TYR A 25 -11.99 6.69 0.99
C TYR A 25 -10.77 6.53 1.91
N MET A 26 -10.52 5.31 2.36
CA MET A 26 -9.27 4.96 3.03
C MET A 26 -8.35 4.17 2.13
N HIS A 27 -7.06 4.47 2.23
CA HIS A 27 -6.02 3.80 1.47
C HIS A 27 -4.95 3.32 2.46
N TYR A 28 -4.64 2.04 2.40
CA TYR A 28 -3.71 1.35 3.27
C TYR A 28 -2.61 0.69 2.46
N ALA A 29 -1.39 0.65 3.00
CA ALA A 29 -0.31 -0.17 2.50
C ALA A 29 0.30 -0.98 3.66
N ILE A 30 0.24 -2.30 3.54
CA ILE A 30 0.59 -3.24 4.61
C ILE A 30 1.85 -3.99 4.14
N PHE A 31 2.93 -3.85 4.89
CA PHE A 31 4.21 -4.48 4.60
C PHE A 31 4.34 -5.74 5.43
N PHE A 32 4.62 -6.87 4.78
CA PHE A 32 4.75 -8.15 5.46
C PHE A 32 5.96 -8.95 4.96
N VAL A 33 6.57 -9.66 5.91
CA VAL A 33 7.73 -10.53 5.72
C VAL A 33 7.43 -11.85 6.39
N LYS A 34 7.69 -12.99 5.72
CA LYS A 34 7.42 -14.34 6.27
C LYS A 34 5.98 -14.47 6.85
N ASN A 35 4.99 -13.95 6.13
CA ASN A 35 3.57 -13.88 6.52
C ASN A 35 3.27 -13.09 7.82
N LYS A 36 4.20 -12.27 8.30
CA LYS A 36 4.01 -11.39 9.46
C LYS A 36 3.91 -9.95 9.01
N ILE A 37 2.89 -9.24 9.50
CA ILE A 37 2.76 -7.79 9.28
C ILE A 37 3.87 -7.09 10.07
N ILE A 38 4.67 -6.31 9.36
CA ILE A 38 5.78 -5.55 9.94
C ILE A 38 5.38 -4.08 10.11
N ALA A 39 4.71 -3.51 9.11
CA ALA A 39 4.29 -2.12 9.14
C ALA A 39 2.99 -1.91 8.36
N VAL A 40 2.26 -0.86 8.75
CA VAL A 40 1.06 -0.38 8.05
C VAL A 40 1.22 1.12 7.81
N GLY A 41 0.88 1.55 6.60
CA GLY A 41 0.77 2.96 6.21
C GLY A 41 -0.67 3.32 5.88
N GLU A 42 -1.08 4.52 6.26
CA GLU A 42 -2.39 5.08 5.93
C GLU A 42 -2.18 6.37 5.12
N CYS A 43 -3.05 6.61 4.14
CA CYS A 43 -3.09 7.86 3.41
C CYS A 43 -3.55 9.01 4.32
N PHE A 44 -2.85 10.15 4.28
CA PHE A 44 -3.29 11.36 4.97
C PHE A 44 -2.95 12.64 4.21
N LYS A 45 -3.78 13.69 4.41
CA LYS A 45 -3.54 15.02 3.86
C LYS A 45 -2.55 15.78 4.72
N ILE A 46 -1.67 16.57 4.10
CA ILE A 46 -0.72 17.42 4.83
C ILE A 46 -1.46 18.68 5.28
N LYS A 47 -1.58 18.89 6.60
CA LYS A 47 -2.39 19.98 7.21
C LYS A 47 -2.08 21.37 6.63
N HIS A 48 -0.81 21.67 6.39
CA HIS A 48 -0.35 22.97 5.88
C HIS A 48 -0.30 23.07 4.35
N HIS A 49 -0.47 21.95 3.64
CA HIS A 49 -0.43 21.89 2.18
C HIS A 49 -1.67 21.15 1.68
N LYS A 50 -2.83 21.84 1.68
CA LYS A 50 -4.15 21.27 1.33
C LYS A 50 -4.19 20.54 -0.02
N LYS A 51 -3.26 20.82 -0.94
CA LYS A 51 -3.14 20.20 -2.26
C LYS A 51 -2.30 18.91 -2.29
N HIS A 52 -1.62 18.55 -1.20
CA HIS A 52 -0.72 17.41 -1.14
C HIS A 52 -1.17 16.39 -0.09
N SER A 53 -1.22 15.13 -0.48
CA SER A 53 -1.42 13.99 0.40
C SER A 53 -0.18 13.10 0.40
N ILE A 54 0.07 12.45 1.53
CA ILE A 54 1.02 11.34 1.60
C ILE A 54 0.25 10.07 1.27
N HIS A 55 0.75 9.37 0.25
CA HIS A 55 0.22 8.09 -0.18
C HIS A 55 0.50 7.00 0.87
N ALA A 56 -0.38 6.01 0.95
CA ALA A 56 -0.30 4.96 1.95
C ALA A 56 1.01 4.16 1.84
N GLU A 57 1.47 3.92 0.61
CA GLU A 57 2.71 3.24 0.27
C GLU A 57 3.93 3.97 0.82
N HIS A 58 3.95 5.30 0.72
CA HIS A 58 5.03 6.13 1.26
C HIS A 58 5.02 6.13 2.79
N ALA A 59 3.84 6.22 3.40
CA ALA A 59 3.69 6.15 4.85
C ALA A 59 4.12 4.77 5.38
N GLY A 60 3.71 3.69 4.70
CA GLY A 60 4.02 2.32 5.05
C GLY A 60 5.51 2.02 4.92
N LEU A 61 6.16 2.46 3.84
CA LEU A 61 7.60 2.33 3.65
C LEU A 61 8.38 3.04 4.77
N ARG A 62 7.98 4.26 5.14
CA ARG A 62 8.61 5.00 6.24
C ARG A 62 8.49 4.24 7.56
N ASN A 63 7.29 3.73 7.86
CA ASN A 63 7.06 2.95 9.08
C ASN A 63 7.86 1.64 9.07
N PHE A 64 7.94 0.96 7.93
CA PHE A 64 8.72 -0.25 7.75
C PHE A 64 10.19 -0.01 8.06
N ILE A 65 10.82 0.97 7.39
CA ILE A 65 12.23 1.31 7.60
C ILE A 65 12.49 1.65 9.06
N LYS A 66 11.63 2.44 9.71
CA LYS A 66 11.77 2.82 11.12
C LYS A 66 11.72 1.60 12.06
N ILE A 67 10.81 0.66 11.80
CA ILE A 67 10.63 -0.52 12.64
C ILE A 67 11.80 -1.49 12.45
N THR A 68 12.22 -1.74 11.21
CA THR A 68 13.28 -2.71 10.90
C THR A 68 14.66 -2.19 11.30
N SER A 69 14.90 -0.87 11.20
CA SER A 69 16.15 -0.25 11.69
C SER A 69 16.32 -0.41 13.20
N TYR A 70 15.21 -0.43 13.96
CA TYR A 70 15.26 -0.55 15.41
C TYR A 70 15.26 -2.01 15.90
N LYS A 71 14.42 -2.87 15.32
CA LYS A 71 14.13 -4.20 15.89
C LYS A 71 14.92 -5.38 15.28
N LYS A 72 15.73 -5.19 14.23
CA LYS A 72 16.44 -6.28 13.51
C LYS A 72 15.57 -7.52 13.23
N ILE A 73 14.28 -7.31 12.92
CA ILE A 73 13.29 -8.37 12.70
C ILE A 73 13.19 -8.84 11.24
N VAL A 74 13.91 -8.18 10.33
CA VAL A 74 13.93 -8.45 8.89
C VAL A 74 15.37 -8.50 8.43
N ASP A 75 15.75 -9.59 7.78
CA ASP A 75 17.07 -9.73 7.17
C ASP A 75 17.15 -9.06 5.81
N LYS A 76 18.35 -8.67 5.37
CA LYS A 76 18.56 -8.03 4.05
C LYS A 76 18.10 -8.91 2.86
N HIS A 77 18.07 -10.22 3.04
CA HIS A 77 17.66 -11.19 2.03
C HIS A 77 16.17 -11.54 2.10
N ASP A 78 15.48 -11.12 3.16
CA ASP A 78 14.06 -11.42 3.31
C ASP A 78 13.25 -10.73 2.21
N LYS A 79 12.40 -11.53 1.57
CA LYS A 79 11.44 -11.02 0.59
C LYS A 79 10.35 -10.23 1.30
N ILE A 80 10.16 -9.00 0.87
CA ILE A 80 9.14 -8.10 1.38
C ILE A 80 7.99 -8.08 0.41
N ASN A 81 6.79 -8.33 0.92
CA ASN A 81 5.56 -8.22 0.16
C ASN A 81 4.74 -7.06 0.70
N ILE A 82 3.95 -6.45 -0.18
CA ILE A 82 3.11 -5.30 0.17
C ILE A 82 1.68 -5.60 -0.25
N LEU A 83 0.70 -5.34 0.62
CA LEU A 83 -0.72 -5.39 0.30
C LEU A 83 -1.27 -3.98 0.37
N VAL A 84 -1.78 -3.50 -0.76
CA VAL A 84 -2.38 -2.18 -0.89
C VAL A 84 -3.90 -2.36 -0.98
N LEU A 85 -4.63 -1.62 -0.17
CA LEU A 85 -6.09 -1.73 -0.09
C LEU A 85 -6.70 -0.35 -0.09
N ARG A 86 -7.76 -0.17 -0.88
CA ARG A 86 -8.59 1.02 -0.85
C ARG A 86 -10.03 0.64 -0.51
N PHE A 87 -10.55 1.21 0.56
CA PHE A 87 -11.93 1.05 0.96
C PHE A 87 -12.74 2.31 0.60
N SER A 88 -13.90 2.11 -0.01
CA SER A 88 -14.94 3.14 -0.11
C SER A 88 -15.68 3.32 1.20
N LYS A 89 -16.48 4.39 1.31
CA LYS A 89 -17.23 4.73 2.53
C LYS A 89 -18.11 3.60 3.07
N ASN A 90 -18.59 2.72 2.20
CA ASN A 90 -19.40 1.55 2.55
C ASN A 90 -18.57 0.27 2.82
N GLY A 91 -17.24 0.38 2.92
CA GLY A 91 -16.35 -0.75 3.21
C GLY A 91 -16.08 -1.69 2.03
N MET A 92 -16.53 -1.35 0.81
CA MET A 92 -16.17 -2.10 -0.38
C MET A 92 -14.73 -1.81 -0.83
N LEU A 93 -14.08 -2.82 -1.39
CA LEU A 93 -12.76 -2.64 -2.00
C LEU A 93 -12.89 -1.89 -3.33
N ASN A 94 -11.91 -1.06 -3.63
CA ASN A 94 -11.79 -0.32 -4.88
C ASN A 94 -10.37 -0.47 -5.42
N ASN A 95 -10.13 -0.05 -6.65
CA ASN A 95 -8.80 -0.13 -7.25
C ASN A 95 -7.76 0.62 -6.40
N SER A 96 -6.75 -0.12 -5.98
CA SER A 96 -5.68 0.35 -5.10
C SER A 96 -4.28 0.08 -5.67
N ARG A 97 -4.18 -0.28 -6.96
CA ARG A 97 -2.87 -0.41 -7.63
C ARG A 97 -2.04 0.87 -7.41
N PRO A 98 -0.78 0.76 -6.93
CA PRO A 98 0.07 1.92 -6.70
C PRO A 98 0.24 2.80 -7.93
N CYS A 99 0.38 4.10 -7.70
CA CYS A 99 0.71 5.03 -8.78
C CYS A 99 2.21 4.95 -9.14
N GLU A 100 2.57 5.48 -10.30
CA GLU A 100 3.95 5.52 -10.80
C GLU A 100 4.94 6.04 -9.75
N ASN A 101 4.62 7.16 -9.09
CA ASN A 101 5.50 7.75 -8.09
C ASN A 101 5.74 6.84 -6.87
N CYS A 102 4.72 6.08 -6.46
CA CYS A 102 4.87 5.09 -5.40
C CYS A 102 5.74 3.93 -5.86
N ILE A 103 5.53 3.43 -7.08
CA ILE A 103 6.35 2.36 -7.68
C ILE A 103 7.82 2.80 -7.76
N VAL A 104 8.10 3.97 -8.33
CA VAL A 104 9.46 4.53 -8.42
C VAL A 104 10.11 4.67 -7.04
N ARG A 105 9.34 5.09 -6.03
CA ARG A 105 9.85 5.24 -4.67
C ARG A 105 10.19 3.88 -4.04
N LEU A 106 9.38 2.86 -4.30
CA LEU A 106 9.61 1.48 -3.85
C LEU A 106 10.81 0.85 -4.57
N LEU A 107 10.98 1.09 -5.87
CA LEU A 107 12.17 0.64 -6.61
C LEU A 107 13.47 1.24 -6.05
N LYS A 108 13.43 2.51 -5.65
CA LYS A 108 14.60 3.25 -5.15
C LYS A 108 14.92 3.05 -3.67
N CYS A 109 14.15 2.25 -2.92
CA CYS A 109 14.30 2.16 -1.47
C CYS A 109 15.35 1.15 -0.98
N ASN A 110 16.02 0.44 -1.89
CA ASN A 110 17.05 -0.57 -1.60
C ASN A 110 16.56 -1.70 -0.66
N LEU A 111 15.28 -2.08 -0.81
CA LEU A 111 14.67 -3.21 -0.11
C LEU A 111 14.36 -4.33 -1.12
N ASN A 112 14.42 -5.59 -0.67
CA ASN A 112 14.09 -6.75 -1.48
C ASN A 112 12.56 -6.96 -1.58
N ILE A 113 11.87 -6.03 -2.25
CA ILE A 113 10.42 -6.09 -2.47
C ILE A 113 10.12 -7.06 -3.61
N ASP A 114 9.40 -8.14 -3.32
CA ASP A 114 9.08 -9.22 -4.25
C ASP A 114 7.73 -8.96 -4.94
N LYS A 115 6.63 -8.99 -4.18
CA LYS A 115 5.26 -8.85 -4.73
C LYS A 115 4.50 -7.70 -4.10
N ILE A 116 3.75 -7.02 -4.95
CA ILE A 116 2.76 -6.03 -4.54
C ILE A 116 1.38 -6.58 -4.88
N TYR A 117 0.63 -6.89 -3.84
CA TYR A 117 -0.77 -7.24 -3.87
C TYR A 117 -1.62 -5.97 -3.81
N TYR A 118 -2.69 -5.92 -4.59
CA TYR A 118 -3.62 -4.79 -4.58
C TYR A 118 -5.03 -5.23 -4.92
N SER A 119 -6.02 -4.48 -4.46
CA SER A 119 -7.41 -4.65 -4.90
C SER A 119 -7.66 -4.02 -6.27
N ASP A 120 -8.38 -4.71 -7.15
CA ASP A 120 -8.81 -4.19 -8.46
C ASP A 120 -10.16 -3.43 -8.37
N TYR A 121 -10.75 -3.09 -9.52
CA TYR A 121 -12.02 -2.34 -9.60
C TYR A 121 -13.25 -3.14 -9.15
N VAL A 122 -13.18 -4.46 -9.15
CA VAL A 122 -14.28 -5.35 -8.70
C VAL A 122 -14.03 -5.90 -7.30
N GLY A 123 -12.90 -5.55 -6.68
CA GLY A 123 -12.55 -5.90 -5.32
C GLY A 123 -11.76 -7.21 -5.18
N ASN A 124 -11.26 -7.79 -6.27
CA ASN A 124 -10.36 -8.94 -6.21
C ASN A 124 -8.95 -8.50 -5.79
N ILE A 125 -8.23 -9.37 -5.07
CA ILE A 125 -6.82 -9.15 -4.77
C ILE A 125 -5.97 -9.72 -5.91
N CYS A 126 -5.36 -8.83 -6.68
CA CYS A 126 -4.37 -9.14 -7.71
C CYS A 126 -2.95 -8.97 -7.15
N TYR A 127 -1.93 -9.43 -7.88
CA TYR A 127 -0.55 -9.11 -7.57
C TYR A 127 0.30 -8.97 -8.84
N GLU A 128 1.36 -8.15 -8.74
CA GLU A 128 2.44 -8.06 -9.72
C GLU A 128 3.78 -8.04 -8.98
N LYS A 129 4.88 -8.39 -9.66
CA LYS A 129 6.21 -8.08 -9.13
C LYS A 129 6.49 -6.58 -9.29
N LEU A 130 7.30 -6.02 -8.39
CA LEU A 130 7.55 -4.57 -8.37
C LEU A 130 8.24 -4.07 -9.65
N ASP A 131 9.19 -4.84 -10.19
CA ASP A 131 9.90 -4.55 -11.43
C ASP A 131 8.98 -4.59 -12.66
N GLU A 132 8.12 -5.61 -12.74
CA GLU A 132 7.11 -5.74 -13.80
C GLU A 132 6.03 -4.65 -13.71
N MET A 133 5.76 -4.12 -12.52
CA MET A 133 4.70 -3.15 -12.28
C MET A 133 4.99 -1.79 -12.93
N TYR A 134 6.27 -1.38 -13.04
CA TYR A 134 6.66 -0.06 -13.55
C TYR A 134 6.37 0.09 -15.05
N ASP A 135 6.80 -0.89 -15.86
CA ASP A 135 6.67 -0.86 -17.32
C ASP A 135 5.27 -1.27 -17.82
N ASN A 136 4.36 -1.61 -16.91
CA ASN A 136 3.02 -2.05 -17.25
C ASN A 136 2.14 -0.88 -17.76
N PRO A 137 1.38 -1.04 -18.87
CA PRO A 137 0.43 -0.03 -19.38
C PRO A 137 -0.62 0.44 -18.37
N LEU A 138 -0.89 -0.34 -17.32
CA LEU A 138 -1.80 0.01 -16.23
C LEU A 138 -1.21 1.04 -15.26
N THR A 139 0.06 1.40 -15.39
CA THR A 139 0.74 2.39 -14.55
C THR A 139 0.16 3.78 -14.75
N LYS A 140 -0.35 4.35 -13.66
CA LYS A 140 -1.02 5.65 -13.65
C LYS A 140 -0.21 6.66 -12.85
N ILE A 141 -0.08 7.85 -13.42
CA ILE A 141 0.41 9.02 -12.70
C ILE A 141 -0.67 9.45 -11.68
N SER A 142 -0.26 9.76 -10.45
CA SER A 142 -1.19 10.27 -9.43
C SER A 142 -1.71 11.65 -9.83
N SER A 143 -2.98 11.94 -9.48
CA SER A 143 -3.63 13.20 -9.86
C SER A 143 -2.85 14.45 -9.45
N GLY A 144 -2.19 14.42 -8.28
CA GLY A 144 -1.35 15.52 -7.79
C GLY A 144 -0.13 15.83 -8.67
N PHE A 145 0.34 14.87 -9.48
CA PHE A 145 1.48 15.00 -10.38
C PHE A 145 1.08 15.14 -11.85
N ARG A 146 -0.22 15.09 -12.19
CA ARG A 146 -0.71 15.27 -13.57
C ARG A 146 -0.67 16.71 -14.07
N LYS A 147 -0.20 17.67 -13.26
CA LYS A 147 -0.02 19.06 -13.73
C LYS A 147 1.19 19.15 -14.65
N LYS A 148 0.92 19.13 -15.95
CA LYS A 148 1.78 19.73 -16.98
C LYS A 148 1.49 21.24 -17.05
N TYR A 149 2.54 21.98 -17.37
CA TYR A 149 2.62 23.41 -17.68
C TYR A 149 1.43 23.93 -18.49
#